data_AF-A8T4Q2-F1
#
_entry.id   AF-A8T4Q2-F1
#
_cell.length_a   1.000
_cell.length_b   1.000
_cell.length_c   1.000
_cell.angle_alpha   90.00
_cell.angle_beta   90.00
_cell.angle_gamma   90.00
#
_symmetry.space_group_name_H-M   'P 1'
#
loop_
_entity.id
_entity.type
_entity.pdbx_description
1 polymer ?
#
loop_
_entity_poly.entity_id
_entity_poly.type
_entity_poly.pdbx_seq_one_letter_code
_entity_poly.pdbx_strand_id
1 'polypeptide(L)'
;MAVFHSQVRANLGLSSSQYYEHTQHYFTGDLGWENWQTVGLQGITDMAARLDQENNAVALRKALNHLPNEPLYALLGALEHVVLQERLAERIAEKAQQEIVSNEPDLFLLSALIRALAGAPIEMAQPILKAILQSPRLSHQEVLIGIAGRTWHLLANADIAEQFLLRLAQTGNQALFNQLFADLVMLPELRMVLLPLLHASPSEELATALVKLQQTTKG
;
A
#
# COMPACT_ATOMS: atom_id res chain seq x y z
N MET A 1 5.63 8.77 -13.61
CA MET A 1 5.81 10.17 -14.08
C MET A 1 4.62 11.05 -13.70
N ALA A 2 3.36 10.65 -13.96
CA ALA A 2 2.18 11.46 -13.60
C ALA A 2 2.11 11.87 -12.13
N VAL A 3 2.22 10.93 -11.18
CA VAL A 3 2.22 11.22 -9.73
C VAL A 3 3.31 12.23 -9.36
N PHE A 4 4.56 11.96 -9.75
CA PHE A 4 5.69 12.84 -9.49
C PHE A 4 5.45 14.27 -10.01
N HIS A 5 4.95 14.40 -11.24
CA HIS A 5 4.62 15.69 -11.84
C HIS A 5 3.54 16.43 -11.04
N SER A 6 2.45 15.75 -10.69
CA SER A 6 1.36 16.32 -9.89
C SER A 6 1.84 16.80 -8.52
N GLN A 7 2.70 16.01 -7.86
CA GLN A 7 3.23 16.31 -6.55
C GLN A 7 4.21 17.49 -6.56
N VAL A 8 5.12 17.54 -7.54
CA VAL A 8 6.02 18.69 -7.73
C VAL A 8 5.22 19.96 -7.98
N ARG A 9 4.19 19.90 -8.83
CA ARG A 9 3.35 21.07 -9.11
C ARG A 9 2.57 21.53 -7.88
N ALA A 10 1.96 20.62 -7.15
CA ALA A 10 1.23 20.95 -5.92
C ALA A 10 2.16 21.59 -4.88
N ASN A 11 3.33 20.98 -4.65
CA ASN A 11 4.33 21.49 -3.68
C ASN A 11 4.90 22.85 -4.07
N LEU A 12 5.00 23.16 -5.37
CA LEU A 12 5.46 24.46 -5.87
C LEU A 12 4.34 25.49 -6.00
N GLY A 13 3.10 25.17 -5.60
CA GLY A 13 1.95 26.08 -5.75
C GLY A 13 1.57 26.36 -7.21
N LEU A 14 1.97 25.48 -8.14
CA LEU A 14 1.64 25.59 -9.55
C LEU A 14 0.24 25.05 -9.85
N SER A 15 -0.38 25.59 -10.89
CA SER A 15 -1.67 25.14 -11.40
C SER A 15 -1.72 23.63 -11.66
N SER A 16 -2.88 23.00 -11.51
CA SER A 16 -3.08 21.61 -11.91
C SER A 16 -2.99 21.42 -13.43
N SER A 17 -3.01 20.19 -13.91
CA SER A 17 -3.09 19.94 -15.36
C SER A 17 -4.49 20.27 -15.91
N GLN A 18 -4.57 20.36 -17.24
CA GLN A 18 -5.85 20.53 -17.96
C GLN A 18 -6.87 19.40 -17.71
N TYR A 19 -6.45 18.26 -17.17
CA TYR A 19 -7.32 17.10 -16.92
C TYR A 19 -8.02 17.16 -15.56
N TYR A 20 -7.62 18.10 -14.70
CA TYR A 20 -8.04 18.15 -13.30
C TYR A 20 -9.54 18.41 -13.13
N GLU A 21 -10.08 19.44 -13.78
CA GLU A 21 -11.50 19.82 -13.67
C GLU A 21 -12.43 18.69 -14.14
N HIS A 22 -12.15 18.10 -15.31
CA HIS A 22 -12.90 16.93 -15.82
C HIS A 22 -12.86 15.75 -14.84
N THR A 23 -11.70 15.54 -14.22
CA THR A 23 -11.54 14.47 -13.22
C THR A 23 -12.37 14.78 -11.96
N GLN A 24 -12.39 16.02 -11.48
CA GLN A 24 -13.23 16.38 -10.33
C GLN A 24 -14.72 16.07 -10.59
N HIS A 25 -15.24 16.44 -11.75
CA HIS A 25 -16.61 16.12 -12.15
C HIS A 25 -16.90 14.60 -12.22
N TYR A 26 -15.89 13.81 -12.57
CA TYR A 26 -16.03 12.35 -12.49
C TYR A 26 -16.12 11.86 -11.04
N PHE A 27 -15.22 12.31 -10.16
CA PHE A 27 -15.18 11.86 -8.76
C PHE A 27 -16.30 12.43 -7.88
N THR A 28 -17.04 13.45 -8.34
CA THR A 28 -18.32 13.86 -7.73
C THR A 28 -19.50 12.98 -8.16
N GLY A 29 -19.33 12.17 -9.20
CA GLY A 29 -20.37 11.33 -9.81
C GLY A 29 -21.19 12.05 -10.89
N ASP A 30 -20.90 13.32 -11.20
CA ASP A 30 -21.67 14.13 -12.16
C ASP A 30 -21.63 13.55 -13.57
N LEU A 31 -20.51 12.90 -13.92
CA LEU A 31 -20.33 12.25 -15.22
C LEU A 31 -20.86 10.81 -15.25
N GLY A 32 -21.26 10.23 -14.11
CA GLY A 32 -21.59 8.82 -13.99
C GLY A 32 -20.37 7.90 -13.87
N TRP A 33 -20.45 6.90 -12.98
CA TRP A 33 -19.29 6.07 -12.58
C TRP A 33 -18.71 5.22 -13.71
N GLU A 34 -19.52 4.86 -14.71
CA GLU A 34 -19.12 4.04 -15.87
C GLU A 34 -18.33 4.81 -16.93
N ASN A 35 -18.37 6.15 -16.93
CA ASN A 35 -17.76 7.00 -17.97
C ASN A 35 -16.28 7.34 -17.71
N TRP A 36 -15.56 6.40 -17.07
CA TRP A 36 -14.18 6.58 -16.61
C TRP A 36 -13.15 6.61 -17.75
N GLN A 37 -13.48 6.11 -18.94
CA GLN A 37 -12.54 6.01 -20.08
C GLN A 37 -12.06 7.39 -20.57
N THR A 38 -12.80 8.44 -20.24
CA THR A 38 -12.45 9.84 -20.54
C THR A 38 -11.57 10.49 -19.46
N VAL A 39 -11.40 9.82 -18.30
CA VAL A 39 -10.70 10.34 -17.14
C VAL A 39 -9.22 9.98 -17.24
N GLY A 40 -8.38 10.99 -17.51
CA GLY A 40 -6.94 10.79 -17.64
C GLY A 40 -6.26 10.58 -16.29
N LEU A 41 -5.30 9.65 -16.23
CA LEU A 41 -4.50 9.36 -15.03
C LEU A 41 -3.87 10.62 -14.41
N GLN A 42 -3.40 11.56 -15.23
CA GLN A 42 -2.81 12.81 -14.75
C GLN A 42 -3.79 13.60 -13.86
N GLY A 43 -5.09 13.67 -14.22
CA GLY A 43 -6.09 14.36 -13.41
C GLY A 43 -6.34 13.67 -12.07
N ILE A 44 -6.36 12.32 -12.06
CA ILE A 44 -6.49 11.52 -10.82
C ILE A 44 -5.32 11.84 -9.88
N THR A 45 -4.11 11.86 -10.41
CA THR A 45 -2.91 12.18 -9.62
C THR A 45 -2.88 13.64 -9.17
N ASP A 46 -3.44 14.58 -9.95
CA ASP A 46 -3.55 15.99 -9.55
C ASP A 46 -4.52 16.18 -8.38
N MET A 47 -5.64 15.45 -8.36
CA MET A 47 -6.56 15.41 -7.22
C MET A 47 -5.91 14.79 -5.97
N ALA A 48 -5.23 13.66 -6.13
CA ALA A 48 -4.52 13.01 -5.02
C ALA A 48 -3.41 13.91 -4.46
N ALA A 49 -2.67 14.64 -5.29
CA ALA A 49 -1.62 15.56 -4.84
C ALA A 49 -2.16 16.82 -4.12
N ARG A 50 -3.48 17.09 -4.18
CA ARG A 50 -4.14 18.29 -3.65
C ARG A 50 -5.34 17.93 -2.77
N LEU A 51 -5.18 16.94 -1.88
CA LEU A 51 -6.26 16.47 -1.01
C LEU A 51 -6.91 17.57 -0.16
N ASP A 52 -6.12 18.58 0.20
CA ASP A 52 -6.49 19.75 1.02
C ASP A 52 -7.21 20.86 0.23
N GLN A 53 -7.29 20.75 -1.10
CA GLN A 53 -7.92 21.76 -1.96
C GLN A 53 -9.29 21.30 -2.45
N GLU A 54 -10.19 22.26 -2.65
CA GLU A 54 -11.45 22.10 -3.40
C GLU A 54 -12.30 20.87 -3.00
N ASN A 55 -12.23 20.49 -1.72
CA ASN A 55 -12.89 19.29 -1.19
C ASN A 55 -12.50 17.97 -1.87
N ASN A 56 -11.31 17.89 -2.48
CA ASN A 56 -10.82 16.69 -3.17
C ASN A 56 -10.88 15.45 -2.27
N ALA A 57 -10.36 15.52 -1.04
CA ALA A 57 -10.45 14.39 -0.12
C ALA A 57 -11.90 13.93 0.16
N VAL A 58 -12.85 14.87 0.24
CA VAL A 58 -14.26 14.55 0.46
C VAL A 58 -14.86 13.87 -0.78
N ALA A 59 -14.57 14.36 -1.98
CA ALA A 59 -15.02 13.78 -3.23
C ALA A 59 -14.47 12.36 -3.41
N LEU A 60 -13.15 12.19 -3.28
CA LEU A 60 -12.47 10.90 -3.36
C LEU A 60 -13.02 9.89 -2.35
N ARG A 61 -13.22 10.30 -1.10
CA ARG A 61 -13.80 9.44 -0.05
C ARG A 61 -15.19 8.93 -0.43
N LYS A 62 -16.04 9.80 -0.99
CA LYS A 62 -17.39 9.40 -1.43
C LYS A 62 -17.32 8.45 -2.63
N ALA A 63 -16.44 8.75 -3.59
CA ALA A 63 -16.30 7.96 -4.82
C ALA A 63 -15.81 6.53 -4.58
N LEU A 64 -14.97 6.27 -3.56
CA LEU A 64 -14.36 4.95 -3.32
C LEU A 64 -15.33 3.75 -3.31
N ASN A 65 -16.60 3.95 -2.96
CA ASN A 65 -17.62 2.88 -2.94
C ASN A 65 -18.33 2.67 -4.29
N HIS A 66 -18.08 3.54 -5.27
CA HIS A 66 -18.77 3.56 -6.55
C HIS A 66 -17.85 3.32 -7.74
N LEU A 67 -16.54 3.56 -7.57
CA LEU A 67 -15.57 3.45 -8.66
C LEU A 67 -15.50 2.02 -9.20
N PRO A 68 -15.55 1.85 -10.53
CA PRO A 68 -15.09 0.64 -11.19
C PRO A 68 -13.61 0.36 -10.88
N ASN A 69 -13.16 -0.86 -11.18
CA ASN A 69 -11.81 -1.32 -10.82
C ASN A 69 -10.71 -0.42 -11.40
N GLU A 70 -10.77 -0.05 -12.68
CA GLU A 70 -9.73 0.71 -13.37
C GLU A 70 -9.47 2.08 -12.71
N PRO A 71 -10.47 2.98 -12.53
CA PRO A 71 -10.25 4.24 -11.84
C PRO A 71 -9.98 4.06 -10.33
N LEU A 72 -10.46 2.98 -9.71
CA LEU A 72 -10.12 2.65 -8.32
C LEU A 72 -8.63 2.35 -8.17
N TYR A 73 -8.07 1.45 -8.98
CA TYR A 73 -6.64 1.12 -8.95
C TYR A 73 -5.77 2.34 -9.29
N ALA A 74 -6.18 3.16 -10.26
CA ALA A 74 -5.50 4.41 -10.58
C ALA A 74 -5.48 5.38 -9.39
N LEU A 75 -6.60 5.51 -8.67
CA LEU A 75 -6.68 6.33 -7.48
C LEU A 75 -5.80 5.77 -6.35
N LEU A 76 -5.92 4.48 -6.01
CA LEU A 76 -5.12 3.86 -4.95
C LEU A 76 -3.62 3.96 -5.22
N GLY A 77 -3.20 3.76 -6.47
CA GLY A 77 -1.82 3.94 -6.90
C GLY A 77 -1.34 5.40 -6.89
N ALA A 78 -2.23 6.38 -6.92
CA ALA A 78 -1.88 7.78 -6.65
C ALA A 78 -1.79 8.06 -5.14
N LEU A 79 -2.69 7.47 -4.36
CA LEU A 79 -2.80 7.69 -2.92
C LEU A 79 -1.66 7.08 -2.10
N GLU A 80 -1.00 6.02 -2.57
CA GLU A 80 0.18 5.44 -1.90
C GLU A 80 1.37 6.41 -1.78
N HIS A 81 1.32 7.54 -2.47
CA HIS A 81 2.36 8.55 -2.49
C HIS A 81 2.05 9.79 -1.65
N VAL A 82 0.87 9.88 -1.03
CA VAL A 82 0.41 11.10 -0.36
C VAL A 82 0.12 10.87 1.11
N VAL A 83 0.26 11.91 1.93
CA VAL A 83 -0.21 11.87 3.32
C VAL A 83 -1.74 11.91 3.30
N LEU A 84 -2.37 10.91 3.89
CA LEU A 84 -3.82 10.76 3.86
C LEU A 84 -4.48 11.54 5.00
N GLN A 85 -5.58 12.19 4.66
CA GLN A 85 -6.49 12.73 5.67
C GLN A 85 -7.23 11.58 6.37
N GLU A 86 -7.46 11.74 7.67
CA GLU A 86 -7.99 10.70 8.58
C GLU A 86 -9.25 10.00 8.02
N ARG A 87 -10.25 10.78 7.58
CA ARG A 87 -11.51 10.23 7.04
C ARG A 87 -11.36 9.50 5.70
N LEU A 88 -10.34 9.83 4.92
CA LEU A 88 -10.05 9.12 3.67
C LEU A 88 -9.31 7.82 3.96
N ALA A 89 -8.34 7.86 4.88
CA ALA A 89 -7.66 6.67 5.38
C ALA A 89 -8.63 5.67 6.01
N GLU A 90 -9.57 6.13 6.84
CA GLU A 90 -10.65 5.32 7.42
C GLU A 90 -11.44 4.58 6.33
N ARG A 91 -11.86 5.27 5.27
CA ARG A 91 -12.61 4.64 4.16
C ARG A 91 -11.78 3.59 3.40
N ILE A 92 -10.49 3.83 3.20
CA ILE A 92 -9.59 2.85 2.56
C ILE A 92 -9.42 1.63 3.48
N ALA A 93 -9.25 1.85 4.78
CA ALA A 93 -9.15 0.79 5.78
C ALA A 93 -10.44 -0.04 5.88
N GLU A 94 -11.62 0.59 5.84
CA GLU A 94 -12.92 -0.09 5.76
C GLU A 94 -12.98 -1.01 4.53
N LYS A 95 -12.54 -0.53 3.36
CA LYS A 95 -12.54 -1.33 2.13
C LYS A 95 -11.53 -2.48 2.21
N ALA A 96 -10.35 -2.27 2.83
CA ALA A 96 -9.39 -3.34 3.08
C ALA A 96 -9.97 -4.40 4.02
N GLN A 97 -10.69 -3.97 5.06
CA GLN A 97 -11.35 -4.87 5.99
C GLN A 97 -12.42 -5.73 5.32
N GLN A 98 -13.16 -5.18 4.34
CA GLN A 98 -14.13 -5.94 3.54
C GLN A 98 -13.44 -7.07 2.76
N GLU A 99 -12.31 -6.80 2.12
CA GLU A 99 -11.52 -7.85 1.46
C GLU A 99 -11.01 -8.89 2.47
N ILE A 100 -10.48 -8.45 3.61
CA ILE A 100 -9.95 -9.33 4.66
C ILE A 100 -10.99 -10.34 5.16
N VAL A 101 -12.25 -9.93 5.35
CA VAL A 101 -13.32 -10.81 5.84
C VAL A 101 -14.05 -11.56 4.73
N SER A 102 -13.72 -11.29 3.47
CA SER A 102 -14.37 -11.92 2.33
C SER A 102 -14.05 -13.42 2.23
N ASN A 103 -15.07 -14.20 1.86
CA ASN A 103 -14.88 -15.60 1.49
C ASN A 103 -14.15 -15.76 0.15
N GLU A 104 -14.01 -14.70 -0.64
CA GLU A 104 -13.27 -14.66 -1.91
C GLU A 104 -12.58 -13.29 -2.01
N PRO A 105 -11.47 -13.07 -1.29
CA PRO A 105 -10.77 -11.79 -1.27
C PRO A 105 -10.08 -11.55 -2.61
N ASP A 106 -10.17 -10.32 -3.13
CA ASP A 106 -9.29 -9.87 -4.21
C ASP A 106 -7.94 -9.47 -3.62
N LEU A 107 -6.94 -10.35 -3.78
CA LEU A 107 -5.60 -10.14 -3.22
C LEU A 107 -4.83 -9.02 -3.93
N PHE A 108 -5.14 -8.73 -5.19
CA PHE A 108 -4.53 -7.60 -5.90
C PHE A 108 -5.11 -6.28 -5.39
N LEU A 109 -6.41 -6.25 -5.14
CA LEU A 109 -7.07 -5.08 -4.57
C LEU A 109 -6.61 -4.86 -3.12
N LEU A 110 -6.52 -5.92 -2.32
CA LEU A 110 -5.99 -5.86 -0.97
C LEU A 110 -4.55 -5.32 -0.95
N SER A 111 -3.70 -5.75 -1.89
CA SER A 111 -2.35 -5.19 -2.08
C SER A 111 -2.38 -3.69 -2.40
N ALA A 112 -3.26 -3.26 -3.32
CA ALA A 112 -3.41 -1.84 -3.65
C ALA A 112 -3.92 -1.00 -2.47
N LEU A 113 -4.86 -1.54 -1.68
CA LEU A 113 -5.44 -0.87 -0.52
C LEU A 113 -4.40 -0.69 0.60
N ILE A 114 -3.65 -1.74 0.96
CA ILE A 114 -2.61 -1.62 1.98
C ILE A 114 -1.49 -0.67 1.53
N ARG A 115 -1.12 -0.67 0.24
CA ARG A 115 -0.16 0.30 -0.30
C ARG A 115 -0.67 1.74 -0.21
N ALA A 116 -1.95 1.98 -0.52
CA ALA A 116 -2.57 3.30 -0.41
C ALA A 116 -2.56 3.82 1.04
N LEU A 117 -2.61 2.94 2.04
CA LEU A 117 -2.50 3.30 3.46
C LEU A 117 -1.08 3.69 3.89
N ALA A 118 -0.09 3.76 3.00
CA ALA A 118 1.28 4.14 3.34
C ALA A 118 1.42 5.55 3.92
N GLY A 119 0.51 6.46 3.60
CA GLY A 119 0.45 7.80 4.20
C GLY A 119 -0.62 7.98 5.27
N ALA A 120 -1.26 6.90 5.74
CA ALA A 120 -2.27 6.96 6.78
C ALA A 120 -1.65 7.04 8.19
N PRO A 121 -2.40 7.50 9.21
CA PRO A 121 -2.04 7.32 10.60
C PRO A 121 -1.77 5.84 10.94
N ILE A 122 -0.75 5.57 11.75
CA ILE A 122 -0.32 4.21 12.10
C ILE A 122 -1.46 3.44 12.77
N GLU A 123 -2.27 4.12 13.57
CA GLU A 123 -3.42 3.59 14.29
C GLU A 123 -4.49 3.02 13.34
N MET A 124 -4.53 3.48 12.09
CA MET A 124 -5.42 2.97 11.05
C MET A 124 -4.77 1.90 10.18
N ALA A 125 -3.50 2.08 9.79
CA ALA A 125 -2.84 1.16 8.86
C ALA A 125 -2.33 -0.12 9.54
N GLN A 126 -1.84 -0.03 10.78
CA GLN A 126 -1.25 -1.15 11.50
C GLN A 126 -2.26 -2.28 11.80
N PRO A 127 -3.51 -2.03 12.22
CA PRO A 127 -4.51 -3.08 12.38
C PRO A 127 -4.79 -3.85 11.09
N ILE A 128 -4.87 -3.16 9.95
CA ILE A 128 -5.06 -3.79 8.62
C ILE A 128 -3.88 -4.70 8.30
N LEU A 129 -2.64 -4.21 8.46
CA LEU A 129 -1.44 -5.02 8.26
C LEU A 129 -1.43 -6.28 9.15
N LYS A 130 -1.74 -6.12 10.45
CA LYS A 130 -1.81 -7.25 11.39
C LYS A 130 -2.84 -8.27 10.95
N ALA A 131 -4.03 -7.84 10.52
CA ALA A 131 -5.07 -8.74 10.05
C ALA A 131 -4.65 -9.52 8.79
N ILE A 132 -3.97 -8.86 7.84
CA ILE A 132 -3.38 -9.51 6.67
C ILE A 132 -2.38 -10.59 7.12
N LEU A 133 -1.42 -10.22 7.97
CA LEU A 133 -0.33 -11.11 8.41
C LEU A 133 -0.79 -12.24 9.35
N GLN A 134 -1.95 -12.11 10.00
CA GLN A 134 -2.57 -13.19 10.77
C GLN A 134 -3.10 -14.32 9.90
N SER A 135 -3.35 -14.07 8.61
CA SER A 135 -3.91 -15.05 7.69
C SER A 135 -2.91 -15.40 6.56
N PRO A 136 -2.43 -16.66 6.47
CA PRO A 136 -1.56 -17.05 5.35
C PRO A 136 -2.28 -16.88 4.00
N ARG A 137 -3.60 -17.04 3.97
CA ARG A 137 -4.45 -16.82 2.79
C ARG A 137 -4.37 -15.39 2.24
N LEU A 138 -4.27 -14.40 3.11
CA LEU A 138 -4.18 -12.98 2.74
C LEU A 138 -2.74 -12.54 2.48
N SER A 139 -1.77 -13.33 2.94
CA SER A 139 -0.33 -13.04 2.85
C SER A 139 0.29 -13.57 1.56
N HIS A 140 -0.38 -13.34 0.44
CA HIS A 140 0.14 -13.70 -0.89
C HIS A 140 1.37 -12.87 -1.27
N GLN A 141 2.22 -13.40 -2.15
CA GLN A 141 3.49 -12.75 -2.55
C GLN A 141 3.28 -11.28 -2.99
N GLU A 142 2.27 -11.00 -3.81
CA GLU A 142 1.92 -9.63 -4.26
C GLU A 142 1.55 -8.68 -3.11
N VAL A 143 0.90 -9.19 -2.06
CA VAL A 143 0.55 -8.38 -0.89
C VAL A 143 1.81 -8.09 -0.07
N LEU A 144 2.66 -9.09 0.13
CA LEU A 144 3.92 -8.95 0.86
C LEU A 144 4.91 -8.01 0.15
N ILE A 145 4.98 -8.08 -1.18
CA ILE A 145 5.76 -7.14 -2.01
C ILE A 145 5.22 -5.73 -1.85
N GLY A 146 3.89 -5.55 -1.91
CA GLY A 146 3.24 -4.27 -1.67
C GLY A 146 3.57 -3.67 -0.30
N ILE A 147 3.57 -4.51 0.73
CA ILE A 147 3.93 -4.10 2.09
C ILE A 147 5.39 -3.65 2.16
N ALA A 148 6.32 -4.49 1.69
CA ALA A 148 7.75 -4.16 1.70
C ALA A 148 8.09 -2.92 0.85
N GLY A 149 7.36 -2.68 -0.25
CA GLY A 149 7.60 -1.55 -1.14
C GLY A 149 7.01 -0.22 -0.68
N ARG A 150 5.94 -0.23 0.13
CA ARG A 150 5.18 0.99 0.48
C ARG A 150 4.88 1.18 1.96
N THR A 151 4.36 0.16 2.63
CA THR A 151 4.03 0.21 4.07
C THR A 151 5.13 -0.36 4.96
N TRP A 152 6.38 -0.36 4.49
CA TRP A 152 7.54 -0.90 5.20
C TRP A 152 7.74 -0.28 6.58
N HIS A 153 7.35 0.98 6.79
CA HIS A 153 7.48 1.68 8.08
C HIS A 153 6.65 1.00 9.18
N LEU A 154 5.57 0.29 8.83
CA LEU A 154 4.79 -0.51 9.78
C LEU A 154 5.54 -1.74 10.29
N LEU A 155 6.60 -2.17 9.58
CA LEU A 155 7.49 -3.27 9.97
C LEU A 155 8.57 -2.81 10.99
N ALA A 156 8.56 -1.55 11.43
CA ALA A 156 9.46 -1.10 12.50
C ALA A 156 9.12 -1.72 13.87
N ASN A 157 7.94 -2.34 14.01
CA ASN A 157 7.60 -3.15 15.17
C ASN A 157 8.13 -4.59 15.00
N ALA A 158 8.89 -5.08 15.97
CA ALA A 158 9.55 -6.39 15.91
C ALA A 158 8.58 -7.56 15.71
N ASP A 159 7.45 -7.57 16.42
CA ASP A 159 6.46 -8.66 16.30
C ASP A 159 5.83 -8.69 14.91
N ILE A 160 5.53 -7.52 14.35
CA ILE A 160 5.01 -7.41 12.98
C ILE A 160 6.06 -7.84 11.96
N ALA A 161 7.31 -7.42 12.16
CA ALA A 161 8.42 -7.79 11.28
C ALA A 161 8.65 -9.31 11.27
N GLU A 162 8.66 -9.96 12.44
CA GLU A 162 8.79 -11.40 12.55
C GLU A 162 7.63 -12.12 11.84
N GLN A 163 6.39 -11.68 12.08
CA GLN A 163 5.22 -12.24 11.42
C GLN A 163 5.28 -12.04 9.89
N PHE A 164 5.75 -10.88 9.42
CA PHE A 164 5.96 -10.62 8.00
C PHE A 164 6.99 -11.58 7.39
N LEU A 165 8.14 -11.75 8.03
CA LEU A 165 9.17 -12.67 7.57
C LEU A 165 8.70 -14.13 7.57
N LEU A 166 7.91 -14.53 8.58
CA LEU A 166 7.28 -15.84 8.62
C LEU A 166 6.38 -16.04 7.40
N ARG A 167 5.49 -15.08 7.11
CA ARG A 167 4.62 -15.15 5.92
C ARG A 167 5.42 -15.21 4.63
N LEU A 168 6.50 -14.45 4.55
CA LEU A 168 7.39 -14.47 3.40
C LEU A 168 8.08 -15.82 3.22
N ALA A 169 8.55 -16.44 4.31
CA ALA A 169 9.13 -17.79 4.28
C ALA A 169 8.11 -18.85 3.84
N GLN A 170 6.86 -18.74 4.31
CA GLN A 170 5.77 -19.64 3.95
C GLN A 170 5.35 -19.58 2.47
N THR A 171 5.78 -18.54 1.73
CA THR A 171 5.59 -18.51 0.27
C THR A 171 6.41 -19.58 -0.46
N GLY A 172 7.43 -20.16 0.20
CA GLY A 172 8.38 -21.12 -0.39
C GLY A 172 9.35 -20.50 -1.41
N ASN A 173 9.25 -19.19 -1.67
CA ASN A 173 10.07 -18.50 -2.65
C ASN A 173 11.31 -17.89 -1.99
N GLN A 174 12.39 -18.66 -1.91
CA GLN A 174 13.64 -18.22 -1.27
C GLN A 174 14.27 -17.00 -1.99
N ALA A 175 14.15 -16.91 -3.32
CA ALA A 175 14.69 -15.77 -4.07
C ALA A 175 13.98 -14.47 -3.66
N LEU A 176 12.64 -14.50 -3.58
CA LEU A 176 11.84 -13.38 -3.09
C LEU A 176 12.16 -13.05 -1.63
N PHE A 177 12.29 -14.07 -0.77
CA PHE A 177 12.67 -13.90 0.63
C PHE A 177 13.99 -13.13 0.74
N ASN A 178 15.02 -13.59 0.03
CA ASN A 178 16.34 -12.98 0.06
C ASN A 178 16.32 -11.54 -0.45
N GLN A 179 15.61 -11.29 -1.55
CA GLN A 179 15.51 -9.96 -2.15
C GLN A 179 14.81 -8.98 -1.20
N LEU A 180 13.62 -9.31 -0.71
CA LEU A 180 12.88 -8.40 0.18
C LEU A 180 13.60 -8.22 1.52
N PHE A 181 14.22 -9.26 2.08
CA PHE A 181 15.01 -9.09 3.31
C PHE A 181 16.18 -8.14 3.09
N ALA A 182 16.93 -8.31 2.00
CA ALA A 182 18.05 -7.43 1.67
C ALA A 182 17.59 -5.99 1.48
N ASP A 183 16.53 -5.75 0.72
CA ASP A 183 15.96 -4.41 0.48
C ASP A 183 15.52 -3.75 1.79
N LEU A 184 14.83 -4.48 2.66
CA LEU A 184 14.35 -3.94 3.93
C LEU A 184 15.49 -3.63 4.92
N VAL A 185 16.54 -4.47 4.99
CA VAL A 185 17.72 -4.22 5.83
C VAL A 185 18.57 -3.04 5.33
N MET A 186 18.40 -2.60 4.08
CA MET A 186 19.02 -1.36 3.60
C MET A 186 18.41 -0.10 4.24
N LEU A 187 17.17 -0.18 4.73
CA LEU A 187 16.51 0.91 5.45
C LEU A 187 17.05 0.98 6.91
N PRO A 188 17.63 2.11 7.36
CA PRO A 188 18.25 2.20 8.69
C PRO A 188 17.31 1.83 9.85
N GLU A 189 16.05 2.25 9.77
CA GLU A 189 15.03 1.96 10.80
C GLU A 189 14.75 0.46 10.91
N LEU A 190 14.55 -0.20 9.77
CA LEU A 190 14.24 -1.63 9.76
C LEU A 190 15.47 -2.51 9.99
N ARG A 191 16.67 -2.05 9.65
CA ARG A 191 17.92 -2.77 9.93
C ARG A 191 18.04 -3.15 11.41
N MET A 192 17.71 -2.22 12.30
CA MET A 192 17.78 -2.41 13.74
C MET A 192 16.74 -3.41 14.27
N VAL A 193 15.68 -3.67 13.49
CA VAL A 193 14.60 -4.60 13.84
C VAL A 193 14.85 -5.97 13.22
N LEU A 194 15.26 -6.02 11.94
CA LEU A 194 15.37 -7.25 11.16
C LEU A 194 16.66 -8.03 11.42
N LEU A 195 17.79 -7.36 11.66
CA LEU A 195 19.05 -8.06 11.92
C LEU A 195 19.03 -8.90 13.21
N PRO A 196 18.48 -8.41 14.34
CA PRO A 196 18.32 -9.23 15.53
C PRO A 196 17.47 -10.51 15.30
N LEU A 197 16.49 -10.46 14.40
CA LEU A 197 15.65 -11.62 14.08
C LEU A 197 16.43 -12.77 13.41
N LEU A 198 17.60 -12.52 12.83
CA LEU A 198 18.50 -13.56 12.32
C LEU A 198 18.98 -14.53 13.41
N HIS A 199 18.96 -14.07 14.67
CA HIS A 199 19.46 -14.80 15.83
C HIS A 199 18.35 -15.14 16.84
N ALA A 200 17.10 -14.79 16.54
CA ALA A 200 15.95 -15.20 17.32
C ALA A 200 15.74 -16.72 17.22
N SER A 201 14.82 -17.27 18.02
CA SER A 201 14.33 -18.65 17.87
C SER A 201 12.97 -18.63 17.16
N PRO A 202 12.90 -18.38 15.85
CA PRO A 202 11.64 -18.26 15.13
C PRO A 202 10.99 -19.62 14.89
N SER A 203 9.83 -19.63 14.23
CA SER A 203 9.24 -20.88 13.72
C SER A 203 10.21 -21.62 12.79
N GLU A 204 9.99 -22.92 12.62
CA GLU A 204 10.86 -23.79 11.81
C GLU A 204 11.00 -23.30 10.36
N GLU A 205 9.92 -22.82 9.76
CA GLU A 205 9.91 -22.31 8.39
C GLU A 205 10.76 -21.05 8.25
N LEU A 206 10.61 -20.10 9.18
CA LEU A 206 11.40 -18.88 9.19
C LEU A 206 12.87 -19.17 9.50
N ALA A 207 13.16 -20.03 10.48
CA ALA A 207 14.53 -20.47 10.79
C ALA A 207 15.22 -21.05 9.53
N THR A 208 14.51 -21.89 8.79
CA THR A 208 15.01 -22.50 7.55
C THR A 208 15.32 -21.44 6.48
N ALA A 209 14.41 -20.47 6.28
CA ALA A 209 14.62 -19.40 5.30
C ALA A 209 15.81 -18.49 5.68
N LEU A 210 15.98 -18.20 6.97
CA LEU A 210 17.09 -17.40 7.50
C LEU A 210 18.45 -18.10 7.35
N VAL A 211 18.51 -19.41 7.62
CA VAL A 211 19.75 -20.19 7.41
C VAL A 211 20.14 -20.17 5.93
N LYS A 212 19.20 -20.36 5.01
CA LYS A 212 19.45 -20.30 3.55
C LYS A 212 19.93 -18.91 3.11
N LEU A 213 19.37 -17.84 3.66
CA LEU A 213 19.82 -16.46 3.44
C LEU A 213 21.29 -16.28 3.86
N GLN A 214 21.66 -16.75 5.06
CA GLN A 214 23.03 -16.66 5.58
C GLN A 214 24.04 -17.47 4.76
N GLN A 215 23.63 -18.59 4.15
CA GLN A 215 24.49 -19.37 3.26
C GLN A 215 24.74 -18.65 1.93
N THR A 216 23.73 -17.97 1.40
CA THR A 216 23.82 -17.26 0.10
C THR A 216 24.69 -16.00 0.19
N THR A 217 24.78 -15.38 1.37
CA THR A 217 25.56 -14.16 1.61
C THR A 217 27.04 -14.41 1.94
N LYS A 218 27.42 -15.67 2.22
CA LYS A 218 28.80 -16.08 2.52
C LYS A 218 29.58 -16.58 1.28
N GLY A 219 28.91 -16.76 0.15
CA GLY A 219 29.52 -17.10 -1.14
C GLY A 219 29.64 -15.88 -2.03
#